data_AF-A0A9E4JEL6-F1
#
_entry.id   AF-A0A9E4JEL6-F1
#
_cell.length_a   1.000
_cell.length_b   1.000
_cell.length_c   1.000
_cell.angle_alpha   90.00
_cell.angle_beta   90.00
_cell.angle_gamma   90.00
#
_symmetry.space_group_name_H-M   'P 1'
#
loop_
_entity.id
_entity.type
_entity.pdbx_description
1 polymer ?
#
loop_
_entity_poly.entity_id
_entity_poly.type
_entity_poly.pdbx_seq_one_letter_code
_entity_poly.pdbx_strand_id
1 'polypeptide(L)'
;MSTAKQRRWHRLLVGTLTAATTFGLVFWWAFARPLLASYVLETTGLRVELGALYPSWRDGTLVAVARDVTVFGRAPFASEPLASIERLEVTQGGAAAVTIEGLVLTLLVAPQADNLRGYRGSPLRPRAAPAVTARSGSLWRREVKVVSGRATALVQLPGGRRLAMRSKGLRISAAGEQVEATLEAVTADLAGVATAQLGLLSVEATLGRELLLRGEDLDVRLPGAAPLLRGLRLDASARDDGFSLDVRPAQADALASALGLHARRGARGLSFEVQGDALPLAGLAPWLDGRGPRCRPGDDELHARCRQGPW
;
A
#
# COMPACT_ATOMS: atom_id res chain seq x y z
N MET A 1 32.31 2.32 -59.38
CA MET A 1 30.83 2.41 -59.28
C MET A 1 30.43 3.86 -59.47
N SER A 2 29.48 4.18 -60.38
CA SER A 2 29.12 5.58 -60.67
C SER A 2 28.35 6.23 -59.51
N THR A 3 28.62 7.51 -59.26
CA THR A 3 28.01 8.34 -58.21
C THR A 3 26.47 8.35 -58.25
N ALA A 4 25.88 8.16 -59.44
CA ALA A 4 24.43 8.03 -59.62
C ALA A 4 23.84 6.75 -59.00
N LYS A 5 24.56 5.61 -59.11
CA LYS A 5 24.12 4.33 -58.52
C LYS A 5 24.15 4.41 -56.99
N GLN A 6 25.16 5.07 -56.43
CA GLN A 6 25.33 5.24 -54.98
C GLN A 6 24.23 6.13 -54.37
N ARG A 7 23.85 7.23 -55.04
CA ARG A 7 22.72 8.08 -54.60
C ARG A 7 21.37 7.35 -54.65
N ARG A 8 21.15 6.49 -55.64
CA ARG A 8 19.91 5.71 -55.76
C ARG A 8 19.80 4.66 -54.64
N TRP A 9 20.90 3.97 -54.31
CA TRP A 9 20.96 3.04 -53.18
C TRP A 9 20.74 3.73 -51.84
N HIS A 10 21.35 4.90 -51.64
CA HIS A 10 21.17 5.68 -50.41
C HIS A 10 19.71 6.09 -50.21
N ARG A 11 19.02 6.55 -51.27
CA ARG A 11 17.59 6.92 -51.19
C ARG A 11 16.70 5.72 -50.89
N LEU A 12 16.99 4.56 -51.49
CA LEU A 12 16.26 3.33 -51.20
C LEU A 12 16.47 2.91 -49.74
N LEU A 13 17.72 2.86 -49.26
CA LEU A 13 18.02 2.51 -47.87
C LEU A 13 17.34 3.45 -46.87
N VAL A 14 17.42 4.76 -47.08
CA VAL A 14 16.75 5.74 -46.20
C VAL A 14 15.23 5.57 -46.25
N GLY A 15 14.65 5.38 -47.44
CA GLY A 15 13.21 5.15 -47.59
C GLY A 15 12.74 3.88 -46.87
N THR A 16 13.44 2.76 -47.07
CA THR A 16 13.11 1.48 -46.42
C THR A 16 13.30 1.55 -44.91
N LEU A 17 14.38 2.17 -44.44
CA LEU A 17 14.62 2.37 -43.01
C LEU A 17 13.51 3.23 -42.38
N THR A 18 13.15 4.35 -43.02
CA THR A 18 12.09 5.24 -42.54
C THR A 18 10.75 4.52 -42.48
N ALA A 19 10.39 3.77 -43.53
CA ALA A 19 9.16 3.00 -43.58
C ALA A 19 9.12 1.90 -42.50
N ALA A 20 10.22 1.15 -42.32
CA ALA A 20 10.33 0.12 -41.29
C ALA A 20 10.24 0.72 -39.87
N THR A 21 10.90 1.86 -39.64
CA THR A 21 10.88 2.55 -38.34
C THR A 21 9.49 3.11 -38.03
N THR A 22 8.84 3.72 -39.02
CA THR A 22 7.48 4.26 -38.88
C THR A 22 6.48 3.14 -38.64
N PHE A 23 6.56 2.06 -39.42
CA PHE A 23 5.72 0.88 -39.23
C PHE A 23 5.93 0.28 -37.84
N GLY A 24 7.18 0.09 -37.42
CA GLY A 24 7.50 -0.43 -36.09
C GLY A 24 6.93 0.44 -34.96
N LEU A 25 7.05 1.77 -35.06
CA LEU A 25 6.51 2.71 -34.07
C LEU A 25 4.98 2.69 -34.03
N VAL A 26 4.33 2.77 -35.20
CA VAL A 26 2.87 2.77 -35.32
C VAL A 26 2.30 1.43 -34.85
N PHE A 27 2.89 0.31 -35.28
CA PHE A 27 2.50 -1.02 -34.86
C PHE A 27 2.64 -1.19 -33.35
N TRP A 28 3.77 -0.74 -32.78
CA TRP A 28 3.99 -0.81 -31.34
C TRP A 28 2.93 -0.02 -30.56
N TRP A 29 2.62 1.20 -31.00
CA TRP A 29 1.59 2.02 -30.36
C TRP A 29 0.18 1.45 -30.51
N ALA A 30 -0.18 1.00 -31.71
CA ALA A 30 -1.52 0.54 -32.04
C ALA A 30 -1.85 -0.83 -31.43
N PHE A 31 -0.87 -1.71 -31.25
CA PHE A 31 -1.11 -3.08 -30.81
C PHE A 31 -0.58 -3.39 -29.41
N ALA A 32 0.63 -2.94 -29.03
CA ALA A 32 1.22 -3.37 -27.76
C ALA A 32 0.46 -2.81 -26.55
N ARG A 33 -0.01 -1.56 -26.64
CA ARG A 33 -0.79 -0.90 -25.57
C ARG A 33 -2.13 -1.57 -25.27
N PRO A 34 -3.04 -1.75 -26.26
CA PRO A 34 -4.33 -2.40 -25.98
C PRO A 34 -4.14 -3.85 -25.55
N LEU A 35 -3.17 -4.57 -26.12
CA LEU A 35 -2.88 -5.94 -25.68
C LEU A 35 -2.45 -6.00 -24.21
N LEU A 36 -1.56 -5.10 -23.79
CA LEU A 36 -1.11 -5.05 -22.39
C LEU A 36 -2.26 -4.67 -21.45
N ALA A 37 -3.06 -3.67 -21.82
CA ALA A 37 -4.21 -3.24 -21.02
C ALA A 37 -5.25 -4.37 -20.87
N SER A 38 -5.58 -5.06 -21.97
CA SER A 38 -6.48 -6.22 -21.94
C SER A 38 -5.91 -7.35 -21.12
N TYR A 39 -4.61 -7.66 -21.27
CA TYR A 39 -3.96 -8.70 -20.47
C TYR A 39 -4.02 -8.39 -18.97
N VAL A 40 -3.77 -7.15 -18.56
CA VAL A 40 -3.87 -6.75 -17.15
C VAL A 40 -5.32 -6.83 -16.66
N LEU A 41 -6.28 -6.40 -17.47
CA LEU A 41 -7.70 -6.51 -17.14
C LEU A 41 -8.13 -7.98 -16.98
N GLU A 42 -7.73 -8.87 -17.87
CA GLU A 42 -8.07 -10.29 -17.81
C GLU A 42 -7.41 -10.98 -16.61
N THR A 43 -6.16 -10.65 -16.31
CA THR A 43 -5.39 -11.30 -15.23
C THR A 43 -5.71 -10.75 -13.84
N THR A 44 -5.83 -9.42 -13.73
CA THR A 44 -5.99 -8.73 -12.45
C THR A 44 -7.39 -8.17 -12.24
N GLY A 45 -8.28 -8.21 -13.24
CA GLY A 45 -9.60 -7.57 -13.21
C GLY A 45 -9.56 -6.05 -13.00
N LEU A 46 -8.38 -5.42 -13.09
CA LEU A 46 -8.21 -3.97 -12.94
C LEU A 46 -8.03 -3.35 -14.32
N ARG A 47 -8.71 -2.23 -14.53
CA ARG A 47 -8.50 -1.42 -15.73
C ARG A 47 -7.22 -0.62 -15.57
N VAL A 48 -6.40 -0.59 -16.61
CA VAL A 48 -5.17 0.20 -16.67
C VAL A 48 -5.17 1.08 -17.91
N GLU A 49 -4.77 2.33 -17.74
CA GLU A 49 -4.50 3.26 -18.83
C GLU A 49 -2.98 3.56 -18.86
N LEU A 50 -2.42 3.61 -20.06
CA LEU A 50 -0.98 3.77 -20.31
C LEU A 50 -0.74 5.02 -21.16
N GLY A 51 -0.05 6.03 -20.61
CA GLY A 51 0.33 7.23 -21.38
C GLY A 51 1.43 6.96 -22.40
N ALA A 52 2.52 6.31 -21.99
CA ALA A 52 3.62 5.88 -22.87
C ALA A 52 3.94 4.39 -22.72
N LEU A 53 4.32 3.71 -23.81
CA LEU A 53 4.91 2.37 -23.78
C LEU A 53 5.98 2.26 -24.86
N TYR A 54 7.22 1.94 -24.51
CA TYR A 54 8.32 1.77 -25.45
C TYR A 54 9.36 0.76 -24.94
N PRO A 55 10.07 0.08 -25.86
CA PRO A 55 11.22 -0.72 -25.50
C PRO A 55 12.43 0.17 -25.21
N SER A 56 13.28 -0.24 -24.28
CA SER A 56 14.56 0.39 -23.97
C SER A 56 15.62 -0.71 -23.81
N TRP A 57 16.87 -0.40 -24.17
CA TRP A 57 18.00 -1.29 -23.91
C TRP A 57 18.82 -0.74 -22.74
N ARG A 58 19.07 -1.58 -21.74
CA ARG A 58 19.89 -1.24 -20.57
C ARG A 58 20.77 -2.43 -20.24
N ASP A 59 22.07 -2.20 -20.14
CA ASP A 59 23.05 -3.24 -19.76
C ASP A 59 22.90 -4.53 -20.57
N GLY A 60 22.70 -4.39 -21.89
CA GLY A 60 22.51 -5.53 -22.81
C GLY A 60 21.17 -6.25 -22.70
N THR A 61 20.25 -5.78 -21.86
CA THR A 61 18.93 -6.38 -21.65
C THR A 61 17.82 -5.49 -22.20
N LEU A 62 16.81 -6.12 -22.81
CA LEU A 62 15.61 -5.44 -23.27
C LEU A 62 14.67 -5.19 -22.08
N VAL A 63 14.31 -3.93 -21.88
CA VAL A 63 13.41 -3.45 -20.83
C VAL A 63 12.17 -2.84 -21.48
N ALA A 64 10.98 -3.26 -21.06
CA ALA A 64 9.76 -2.58 -21.43
C ALA A 64 9.49 -1.45 -20.44
N VAL A 65 9.37 -0.22 -20.93
CA VAL A 65 9.12 0.96 -20.11
C VAL A 65 7.73 1.50 -20.42
N ALA A 66 6.89 1.60 -19.40
CA ALA A 66 5.62 2.31 -19.46
C ALA A 66 5.68 3.59 -18.62
N ARG A 67 5.05 4.67 -19.08
CA ARG A 67 4.92 5.93 -18.33
C ARG A 67 3.47 6.36 -18.19
N ASP A 68 3.23 7.14 -17.15
CA ASP A 68 1.92 7.69 -16.82
C ASP A 68 0.85 6.59 -16.78
N VAL A 69 1.15 5.54 -16.00
CA VAL A 69 0.29 4.37 -15.86
C VAL A 69 -0.72 4.65 -14.76
N THR A 70 -2.00 4.64 -15.11
CA THR A 70 -3.10 4.79 -14.15
C THR A 70 -3.82 3.47 -13.99
N VAL A 71 -3.89 2.97 -12.76
CA VAL A 71 -4.64 1.77 -12.38
C VAL A 71 -5.95 2.21 -11.74
N PHE A 72 -7.06 1.76 -12.27
CA PHE A 72 -8.39 2.09 -11.79
C PHE A 72 -8.96 1.00 -10.89
N GLY A 73 -9.95 1.40 -10.09
CA GLY A 73 -10.70 0.50 -9.24
C GLY A 73 -11.49 -0.54 -10.04
N ARG A 74 -12.06 -1.50 -9.31
CA ARG A 74 -13.16 -2.32 -9.84
C ARG A 74 -14.48 -1.64 -9.52
N ALA A 75 -15.55 -2.01 -10.23
CA ALA A 75 -16.91 -1.61 -9.85
C ALA A 75 -17.16 -1.87 -8.35
N PRO A 76 -17.73 -0.91 -7.60
CA PRO A 76 -18.35 0.34 -8.03
C PRO A 76 -17.39 1.53 -8.25
N PHE A 77 -16.09 1.37 -8.02
CA PHE A 77 -15.06 2.43 -8.10
C PHE A 77 -14.28 2.43 -9.42
N ALA A 78 -14.89 1.96 -10.51
CA ALA A 78 -14.19 1.79 -11.79
C ALA A 78 -13.70 3.10 -12.42
N SER A 79 -14.28 4.23 -12.02
CA SER A 79 -13.87 5.58 -12.41
C SER A 79 -12.76 6.16 -11.55
N GLU A 80 -12.50 5.58 -10.37
CA GLU A 80 -11.55 6.14 -9.40
C GLU A 80 -10.14 5.56 -9.62
N PRO A 81 -9.10 6.41 -9.72
CA PRO A 81 -7.72 5.94 -9.80
C PRO A 81 -7.29 5.36 -8.44
N LEU A 82 -6.91 4.08 -8.42
CA LEU A 82 -6.29 3.41 -7.27
C LEU A 82 -4.82 3.76 -7.15
N ALA A 83 -4.14 3.80 -8.29
CA ALA A 83 -2.72 4.11 -8.33
C ALA A 83 -2.38 4.87 -9.61
N SER A 84 -1.46 5.82 -9.50
CA SER A 84 -0.75 6.37 -10.66
C SER A 84 0.73 6.06 -10.53
N ILE A 85 1.37 5.70 -11.62
CA ILE A 85 2.80 5.38 -11.67
C ILE A 85 3.41 6.25 -12.76
N GLU A 86 4.41 7.04 -12.40
CA GLU A 86 5.12 7.87 -13.37
C GLU A 86 5.91 7.01 -14.36
N ARG A 87 6.60 5.99 -13.85
CA ARG A 87 7.43 5.09 -14.65
C ARG A 87 7.40 3.66 -14.11
N LEU A 88 7.10 2.72 -14.99
CA LEU A 88 7.11 1.29 -14.75
C LEU A 88 8.11 0.64 -15.72
N GLU A 89 9.11 -0.05 -15.18
CA GLU A 89 10.09 -0.80 -15.97
C GLU A 89 9.90 -2.29 -15.71
N VAL A 90 9.83 -3.07 -16.79
CA VAL A 90 9.77 -4.53 -16.74
C VAL A 90 10.97 -5.07 -17.49
N THR A 91 11.90 -5.67 -16.75
CA THR A 91 13.09 -6.31 -17.30
C THR A 91 12.81 -7.78 -17.57
N GLN A 92 13.03 -8.25 -18.80
CA GLN A 92 12.91 -9.66 -19.15
C GLN A 92 14.29 -10.32 -19.17
N GLY A 93 14.49 -11.39 -18.38
CA GLY A 93 15.79 -12.07 -18.25
C GLY A 93 15.86 -13.01 -17.04
N GLY A 94 17.07 -13.48 -16.71
CA GLY A 94 17.31 -14.47 -15.64
C GLY A 94 16.77 -14.09 -14.26
N ALA A 95 16.71 -12.80 -13.96
CA ALA A 95 15.95 -12.24 -12.84
C ALA A 95 14.93 -11.24 -13.39
N ALA A 96 13.75 -11.72 -13.78
CA ALA A 96 12.68 -10.84 -14.22
C ALA A 96 12.25 -9.92 -13.06
N ALA A 97 12.37 -8.62 -13.27
CA ALA A 97 12.14 -7.61 -12.25
C ALA A 97 11.20 -6.51 -12.77
N VAL A 98 10.38 -5.99 -11.85
CA VAL A 98 9.47 -4.87 -12.08
C VAL A 98 9.91 -3.73 -11.19
N THR A 99 10.35 -2.62 -11.79
CA THR A 99 10.72 -1.41 -11.05
C THR A 99 9.66 -0.34 -11.27
N ILE A 100 9.23 0.28 -10.18
CA ILE A 100 8.17 1.31 -10.15
C ILE A 100 8.76 2.58 -9.55
N GLU A 101 8.61 3.69 -10.24
CA GLU A 101 9.03 5.02 -9.83
C GLU A 101 7.84 5.98 -9.88
N GLY A 102 7.73 6.86 -8.88
CA GLY A 102 6.65 7.84 -8.78
C GLY A 102 5.29 7.22 -8.49
N LEU A 103 5.21 6.13 -7.72
CA LEU A 103 3.94 5.50 -7.34
C LEU A 103 3.13 6.43 -6.44
N VAL A 104 1.91 6.78 -6.81
CA VAL A 104 0.93 7.40 -5.91
C VAL A 104 -0.19 6.40 -5.70
N LEU A 105 -0.34 5.92 -4.47
CA LEU A 105 -1.37 4.97 -4.08
C LEU A 105 -2.51 5.69 -3.34
N THR A 106 -3.75 5.40 -3.71
CA THR A 106 -4.96 5.95 -3.09
C THR A 106 -5.89 4.84 -2.63
N LEU A 107 -6.04 4.73 -1.31
CA LEU A 107 -6.88 3.72 -0.66
C LEU A 107 -8.15 4.38 -0.12
N LEU A 108 -9.31 3.85 -0.49
CA LEU A 108 -10.61 4.28 0.02
C LEU A 108 -11.26 3.08 0.70
N VAL A 109 -11.40 3.15 2.01
CA VAL A 109 -11.93 2.05 2.82
C VAL A 109 -13.17 2.52 3.56
N ALA A 110 -14.29 1.86 3.35
CA ALA A 110 -15.50 2.04 4.13
C ALA A 110 -16.06 0.69 4.59
N PRO A 111 -16.92 0.65 5.63
CA PRO A 111 -17.43 -0.60 6.17
C PRO A 111 -18.18 -1.44 5.12
N GLN A 112 -18.90 -0.78 4.22
CA GLN A 112 -19.73 -1.41 3.19
C GLN A 112 -18.97 -1.69 1.90
N ALA A 113 -17.96 -0.88 1.58
CA ALA A 113 -17.20 -0.99 0.35
C ALA A 113 -15.80 -0.44 0.56
N ASP A 114 -14.80 -1.10 -0.03
CA ASP A 114 -13.49 -0.51 -0.17
C ASP A 114 -13.01 -0.72 -1.60
N ASN A 115 -12.15 0.18 -2.08
CA ASN A 115 -11.72 0.21 -3.47
C ASN A 115 -10.75 -0.95 -3.81
N LEU A 116 -10.35 -1.75 -2.81
CA LEU A 116 -9.59 -2.99 -2.95
C LEU A 116 -10.43 -4.27 -2.80
N ARG A 117 -11.68 -4.17 -2.31
CA ARG A 117 -12.53 -5.30 -1.86
C ARG A 117 -12.96 -6.22 -2.97
N GLY A 118 -12.82 -5.76 -4.22
CA GLY A 118 -12.89 -6.61 -5.40
C GLY A 118 -11.91 -7.80 -5.38
N TYR A 119 -10.95 -7.84 -4.44
CA TYR A 119 -10.01 -8.95 -4.26
C TYR A 119 -10.43 -9.98 -3.18
N ARG A 120 -11.44 -9.75 -2.34
CA ARG A 120 -11.76 -10.67 -1.22
C ARG A 120 -13.25 -10.89 -0.98
N GLY A 121 -13.71 -12.07 -1.38
CA GLY A 121 -14.53 -12.85 -0.46
C GLY A 121 -13.69 -13.21 0.78
N SER A 122 -14.01 -12.56 1.91
CA SER A 122 -13.56 -12.84 3.27
C SER A 122 -12.20 -12.27 3.72
N PRO A 123 -12.14 -11.61 4.90
CA PRO A 123 -10.90 -11.26 5.56
C PRO A 123 -10.25 -12.56 6.09
N LEU A 124 -8.93 -12.73 5.91
CA LEU A 124 -8.12 -13.81 6.49
C LEU A 124 -8.27 -15.23 5.90
N ARG A 125 -8.60 -15.37 4.60
CA ARG A 125 -8.29 -16.61 3.87
C ARG A 125 -7.85 -16.30 2.44
N PRO A 126 -6.68 -16.74 1.96
CA PRO A 126 -6.45 -16.92 0.54
C PRO A 126 -7.30 -18.12 0.09
N ARG A 127 -8.60 -17.90 -0.15
CA ARG A 127 -9.40 -18.90 -0.85
C ARG A 127 -8.91 -18.88 -2.29
N ALA A 128 -8.34 -20.01 -2.71
CA ALA A 128 -7.78 -20.24 -4.03
C ALA A 128 -8.54 -19.44 -5.10
N ALA A 129 -7.79 -18.64 -5.85
CA ALA A 129 -8.30 -17.98 -7.04
C ALA A 129 -9.13 -19.00 -7.84
N PRO A 130 -10.27 -18.60 -8.44
CA PRO A 130 -10.96 -19.47 -9.38
C PRO A 130 -9.91 -19.98 -10.35
N ALA A 131 -9.91 -21.30 -10.58
CA ALA A 131 -8.89 -22.01 -11.34
C ALA A 131 -8.79 -21.43 -12.75
N VAL A 132 -8.04 -20.34 -12.90
CA VAL A 132 -7.34 -19.98 -14.12
C VAL A 132 -6.37 -21.13 -14.28
N THR A 133 -6.73 -22.02 -15.20
CA THR A 133 -5.95 -23.15 -15.68
C THR A 133 -4.46 -22.91 -15.46
N ALA A 134 -3.86 -23.82 -14.70
CA ALA A 134 -2.49 -23.81 -14.22
C ALA A 134 -1.46 -23.67 -15.36
N ARG A 135 -1.24 -22.43 -15.80
CA ARG A 135 -0.07 -21.94 -16.52
C ARG A 135 0.49 -20.64 -15.92
N SER A 136 -0.06 -20.15 -14.81
CA SER A 136 0.41 -18.94 -14.10
C SER A 136 1.57 -19.21 -13.11
N GLY A 137 2.58 -19.99 -13.54
CA GLY A 137 3.74 -20.35 -12.72
C GLY A 137 4.82 -19.26 -12.59
N SER A 138 4.58 -18.00 -12.97
CA SER A 138 5.68 -17.04 -13.22
C SER A 138 5.58 -15.66 -12.59
N LEU A 139 4.39 -15.13 -12.25
CA LEU A 139 4.28 -13.73 -11.82
C LEU A 139 4.81 -13.48 -10.40
N TRP A 140 4.65 -14.45 -9.48
CA TRP A 140 5.13 -14.35 -8.08
C TRP A 140 6.62 -14.62 -7.89
N ARG A 141 7.34 -15.04 -8.95
CA ARG A 141 8.81 -15.20 -8.92
C ARG A 141 9.55 -13.91 -9.31
N ARG A 142 8.83 -12.83 -9.61
CA ARG A 142 9.44 -11.57 -10.04
C ARG A 142 9.68 -10.69 -8.84
N GLU A 143 10.85 -10.08 -8.80
CA GLU A 143 11.14 -9.01 -7.85
C GLU A 143 10.35 -7.76 -8.27
N VAL A 144 9.55 -7.20 -7.36
CA VAL A 144 8.84 -5.94 -7.56
C VAL A 144 9.44 -4.92 -6.61
N LYS A 145 9.93 -3.80 -7.16
CA LYS A 145 10.56 -2.74 -6.39
C LYS A 145 9.91 -1.40 -6.69
N VAL A 146 9.28 -0.79 -5.69
CA VAL A 146 8.87 0.61 -5.71
C VAL A 146 10.00 1.44 -5.10
N VAL A 147 10.67 2.22 -5.93
CA VAL A 147 11.85 3.01 -5.54
C VAL A 147 11.44 4.36 -4.94
N SER A 148 10.34 4.92 -5.42
CA SER A 148 9.78 6.18 -4.93
C SER A 148 8.26 6.18 -5.07
N GLY A 149 7.59 6.79 -4.10
CA GLY A 149 6.16 6.92 -4.13
C GLY A 149 5.58 7.66 -2.94
N ARG A 150 4.25 7.72 -2.90
CA ARG A 150 3.41 8.31 -1.86
C ARG A 150 2.18 7.44 -1.68
N ALA A 151 1.65 7.43 -0.46
CA ALA A 151 0.42 6.71 -0.16
C ALA A 151 -0.57 7.67 0.50
N THR A 152 -1.82 7.58 0.09
CA THR A 152 -2.94 8.23 0.76
C THR A 152 -4.01 7.19 1.04
N ALA A 153 -4.64 7.29 2.20
CA ALA A 153 -5.77 6.46 2.55
C ALA A 153 -6.86 7.29 3.20
N LEU A 154 -8.11 6.97 2.92
CA LEU A 154 -9.28 7.51 3.61
C LEU A 154 -10.10 6.33 4.12
N VAL A 155 -10.18 6.19 5.44
CA VAL A 155 -10.91 5.12 6.11
C VAL A 155 -12.12 5.69 6.81
N GLN A 156 -13.31 5.28 6.40
CA GLN A 156 -14.56 5.57 7.10
C GLN A 156 -14.72 4.58 8.27
N LEU A 157 -14.75 5.12 9.48
CA LEU A 157 -14.92 4.37 10.72
C LEU A 157 -16.41 4.16 11.03
N PRO A 158 -16.75 3.18 11.88
CA PRO A 158 -18.08 3.06 12.46
C PRO A 158 -18.53 4.39 13.09
N GLY A 159 -19.79 4.78 12.90
CA GLY A 159 -20.31 6.08 13.35
C GLY A 159 -20.02 7.25 12.42
N GLY A 160 -19.53 7.00 11.19
CA GLY A 160 -19.45 8.00 10.12
C GLY A 160 -18.20 8.90 10.15
N ARG A 161 -17.31 8.71 11.13
CA ARG A 161 -16.03 9.44 11.21
C ARG A 161 -15.08 8.99 10.10
N ARG A 162 -14.13 9.86 9.74
CA ARG A 162 -13.13 9.60 8.71
C ARG A 162 -11.73 9.71 9.29
N LEU A 163 -10.89 8.72 8.98
CA LEU A 163 -9.47 8.71 9.24
C LEU A 163 -8.75 8.93 7.91
N ALA A 164 -8.07 10.06 7.75
CA ALA A 164 -7.26 10.36 6.58
C ALA A 164 -5.80 10.08 6.89
N MET A 165 -5.18 9.16 6.16
CA MET A 165 -3.76 8.84 6.26
C MET A 165 -3.01 9.31 5.02
N ARG A 166 -1.79 9.80 5.21
CA ARG A 166 -0.91 10.26 4.14
C ARG A 166 0.54 9.90 4.47
N SER A 167 1.30 9.50 3.45
CA SER A 167 2.74 9.29 3.53
C SER A 167 3.43 10.11 2.45
N LYS A 168 4.54 10.78 2.79
CA LYS A 168 5.32 11.59 1.84
C LYS A 168 6.33 10.75 1.06
N GLY A 169 6.77 9.63 1.63
CA GLY A 169 7.63 8.65 0.97
C GLY A 169 7.04 7.26 1.08
N LEU A 170 7.21 6.46 0.03
CA LEU A 170 6.84 5.05 -0.03
C LEU A 170 7.92 4.32 -0.81
N ARG A 171 8.46 3.28 -0.20
CA ARG A 171 9.29 2.26 -0.86
C ARG A 171 8.69 0.90 -0.60
N ILE A 172 8.74 0.02 -1.59
CA ILE A 172 8.26 -1.36 -1.48
C ILE A 172 9.28 -2.27 -2.16
N SER A 173 9.61 -3.37 -1.53
CA SER A 173 10.34 -4.48 -2.13
C SER A 173 9.53 -5.74 -1.92
N ALA A 174 9.22 -6.45 -3.00
CA ALA A 174 8.53 -7.73 -2.92
C ALA A 174 9.29 -8.77 -3.73
N ALA A 175 9.64 -9.88 -3.09
CA ALA A 175 10.34 -10.99 -3.71
C ALA A 175 9.77 -12.31 -3.19
N GLY A 176 9.20 -13.11 -4.10
CA GLY A 176 8.51 -14.35 -3.71
C GLY A 176 7.30 -14.06 -2.82
N GLU A 177 7.34 -14.58 -1.59
CA GLU A 177 6.27 -14.40 -0.60
C GLU A 177 6.54 -13.25 0.38
N GLN A 178 7.72 -12.64 0.33
CA GLN A 178 8.13 -11.58 1.23
C GLN A 178 7.86 -10.21 0.62
N VAL A 179 7.27 -9.32 1.41
CA VAL A 179 7.00 -7.93 1.06
C VAL A 179 7.51 -7.06 2.19
N GLU A 180 8.40 -6.14 1.87
CA GLU A 180 8.87 -5.08 2.74
C GLU A 180 8.36 -3.75 2.19
N ALA A 181 7.82 -2.89 3.04
CA ALA A 181 7.43 -1.54 2.68
C ALA A 181 7.87 -0.54 3.74
N THR A 182 8.35 0.60 3.30
CA THR A 182 8.76 1.70 4.17
C THR A 182 7.96 2.93 3.80
N LEU A 183 7.31 3.54 4.78
CA LEU A 183 6.57 4.78 4.65
C LEU A 183 7.26 5.87 5.47
N GLU A 184 7.52 7.02 4.84
CA GLU A 184 8.21 8.16 5.46
C GLU A 184 7.24 9.32 5.70
N ALA A 185 7.35 9.93 6.88
CA ALA A 185 6.53 11.04 7.34
C ALA A 185 5.02 10.74 7.22
N VAL A 186 4.58 9.67 7.88
CA VAL A 186 3.18 9.25 7.90
C VAL A 186 2.38 10.20 8.81
N THR A 187 1.25 10.67 8.32
CA THR A 187 0.29 11.46 9.10
C THR A 187 -1.07 10.77 9.04
N ALA A 188 -1.73 10.63 10.18
CA ALA A 188 -3.08 10.11 10.30
C ALA A 188 -3.96 11.12 11.06
N ASP A 189 -4.97 11.67 10.40
CA ASP A 189 -5.90 12.66 10.95
C ASP A 189 -7.30 12.04 11.11
N LEU A 190 -7.76 12.00 12.35
CA LEU A 190 -9.08 11.52 12.72
C LEU A 190 -10.07 12.69 12.72
N ALA A 191 -10.54 13.09 11.54
CA ALA A 191 -11.58 14.10 11.34
C ALA A 191 -11.42 15.37 12.20
N GLY A 192 -10.19 15.86 12.35
CA GLY A 192 -9.91 17.04 13.17
C GLY A 192 -10.10 16.85 14.66
N VAL A 193 -10.18 15.61 15.16
CA VAL A 193 -10.22 15.28 16.59
C VAL A 193 -8.81 15.04 17.12
N ALA A 194 -8.00 14.30 16.38
CA ALA A 194 -6.63 13.97 16.75
C ALA A 194 -5.80 13.75 15.50
N THR A 195 -4.54 14.14 15.56
CA THR A 195 -3.57 13.89 14.50
C THR A 195 -2.41 13.09 15.08
N ALA A 196 -2.15 11.93 14.51
CA ALA A 196 -0.95 11.16 14.75
C ALA A 196 0.07 11.42 13.63
N GLN A 197 1.33 11.61 13.97
CA GLN A 197 2.44 11.78 13.05
C GLN A 197 3.52 10.77 13.40
N LEU A 198 4.08 10.12 12.40
CA LEU A 198 5.08 9.09 12.56
C LEU A 198 6.22 9.35 11.57
N GLY A 199 7.45 9.40 12.05
CA GLY A 199 8.63 9.69 11.23
C GLY A 199 8.86 8.62 10.16
N LEU A 200 8.83 7.36 10.58
CA LEU A 200 9.08 6.20 9.74
C LEU A 200 8.15 5.04 10.14
N LEU A 201 7.58 4.35 9.16
CA LEU A 201 6.86 3.10 9.35
C LEU A 201 7.46 2.03 8.43
N SER A 202 8.06 1.01 9.01
CA SER A 202 8.44 -0.22 8.32
C SER A 202 7.31 -1.23 8.42
N VAL A 203 7.06 -1.92 7.32
CA VAL A 203 6.08 -3.00 7.21
C VAL A 203 6.79 -4.19 6.60
N GLU A 204 6.81 -5.31 7.29
CA GLU A 204 7.33 -6.57 6.80
C GLU A 204 6.16 -7.55 6.74
N ALA A 205 5.93 -8.18 5.60
CA ALA A 205 4.83 -9.11 5.42
C ALA A 205 5.30 -10.37 4.71
N THR A 206 4.90 -11.53 5.22
CA THR A 206 4.95 -12.79 4.49
C THR A 206 3.54 -13.16 4.08
N LEU A 207 3.31 -13.30 2.77
CA LEU A 207 2.00 -13.56 2.20
C LEU A 207 1.34 -14.77 2.86
N GLY A 208 0.17 -14.55 3.48
CA GLY A 208 -0.63 -15.59 4.12
C GLY A 208 -0.09 -16.10 5.47
N ARG A 209 0.88 -15.40 6.10
CA ARG A 209 1.41 -15.81 7.41
C ARG A 209 1.38 -14.69 8.44
N GLU A 210 2.17 -13.65 8.21
CA GLU A 210 2.46 -12.66 9.23
C GLU A 210 2.69 -11.29 8.59
N LEU A 211 2.19 -10.26 9.27
CA LEU A 211 2.45 -8.86 9.02
C LEU A 211 3.08 -8.29 10.28
N LEU A 212 4.24 -7.68 10.17
CA LEU A 212 4.90 -6.91 11.21
C LEU A 212 4.90 -5.45 10.78
N LEU A 213 4.59 -4.56 11.70
CA LEU A 213 4.70 -3.11 11.50
C LEU A 213 5.56 -2.55 12.62
N ARG A 214 6.55 -1.74 12.26
CA ARG A 214 7.41 -1.03 13.20
C ARG A 214 7.42 0.44 12.87
N GLY A 215 7.06 1.27 13.83
CA GLY A 215 7.03 2.72 13.70
C GLY A 215 7.94 3.38 14.72
N GLU A 216 8.59 4.46 14.30
CA GLU A 216 9.42 5.30 15.17
C GLU A 216 8.98 6.75 15.14
N ASP A 217 9.24 7.47 16.23
CA ASP A 217 8.91 8.89 16.43
C ASP A 217 7.42 9.20 16.24
N LEU A 218 6.57 8.40 16.89
CA LEU A 218 5.13 8.63 16.93
C LEU A 218 4.81 9.78 17.90
N ASP A 219 4.20 10.82 17.34
CA ASP A 219 3.63 11.97 18.03
C ASP A 219 2.11 11.96 17.88
N VAL A 220 1.38 12.19 18.96
CA VAL A 220 -0.09 12.35 18.93
C VAL A 220 -0.47 13.73 19.44
N ARG A 221 -1.29 14.45 18.67
CA ARG A 221 -1.65 15.85 18.92
C ARG A 221 -3.17 16.03 18.88
N LEU A 222 -3.69 16.86 19.77
CA LEU A 222 -5.06 17.39 19.67
C LEU A 222 -5.03 18.75 18.94
N PRO A 223 -6.11 19.12 18.25
CA PRO A 223 -6.24 20.43 17.62
C PRO A 223 -6.01 21.56 18.63
N GLY A 224 -5.13 22.51 18.28
CA GLY A 224 -4.86 23.69 19.11
C GLY A 224 -4.05 23.43 20.39
N ALA A 225 -3.58 22.20 20.63
CA ALA A 225 -2.83 21.85 21.83
C ALA A 225 -1.39 21.41 21.51
N ALA A 226 -0.52 21.43 22.53
CA ALA A 226 0.76 20.73 22.47
C ALA A 226 0.54 19.22 22.27
N PRO A 227 1.53 18.48 21.72
CA PRO A 227 1.44 17.04 21.55
C PRO A 227 1.22 16.35 22.89
N LEU A 228 0.18 15.52 22.96
CA LEU A 228 -0.18 14.73 24.14
C LEU A 228 0.89 13.68 24.43
N LEU A 229 1.40 13.06 23.36
CA LEU A 229 2.39 11.99 23.41
C LEU A 229 3.46 12.31 22.36
N ARG A 230 4.73 12.06 22.70
CA ARG A 230 5.88 12.30 21.82
C ARG A 230 6.88 11.17 21.87
N GLY A 231 7.57 10.96 20.75
CA GLY A 231 8.71 10.04 20.70
C GLY A 231 8.33 8.60 21.08
N LEU A 232 7.15 8.17 20.64
CA LEU A 232 6.70 6.80 20.87
C LEU A 232 7.21 5.87 19.76
N ARG A 233 7.47 4.62 20.12
CA ARG A 233 7.68 3.49 19.21
C ARG A 233 6.40 2.71 19.10
N LEU A 234 6.13 2.25 17.89
CA LEU A 234 4.98 1.43 17.55
C LEU A 234 5.50 0.08 17.09
N ASP A 235 5.06 -0.99 17.72
CA ASP A 235 5.26 -2.35 17.25
C ASP A 235 3.91 -3.01 17.08
N ALA A 236 3.61 -3.52 15.89
CA ALA A 236 2.39 -4.26 15.66
C ALA A 236 2.66 -5.53 14.90
N SER A 237 1.89 -6.57 15.20
CA SER A 237 1.87 -7.80 14.42
C SER A 237 0.44 -8.20 14.11
N ALA A 238 0.22 -8.70 12.90
CA ALA A 238 -1.04 -9.32 12.49
C ALA A 238 -0.77 -10.72 11.95
N ARG A 239 -1.50 -11.69 12.48
CA ARG A 239 -1.51 -13.09 12.08
C ARG A 239 -2.95 -13.53 11.88
N ASP A 240 -3.16 -14.75 11.39
CA ASP A 240 -4.50 -15.30 11.18
C ASP A 240 -5.33 -15.35 12.47
N ASP A 241 -4.69 -15.48 13.63
CA ASP A 241 -5.31 -15.64 14.94
C ASP A 241 -5.45 -14.34 15.75
N GLY A 242 -5.01 -13.21 15.19
CA GLY A 242 -5.15 -11.93 15.86
C GLY A 242 -4.27 -10.80 15.34
N PHE A 243 -4.45 -9.66 15.97
CA PHE A 243 -3.61 -8.48 15.83
C PHE A 243 -3.04 -8.15 17.21
N SER A 244 -1.86 -7.59 17.26
CA SER A 244 -1.30 -6.99 18.47
C SER A 244 -0.68 -5.67 18.07
N LEU A 245 -0.84 -4.67 18.92
CA LEU A 245 -0.23 -3.36 18.79
C LEU A 245 0.37 -3.04 20.15
N ASP A 246 1.54 -2.45 20.15
CA ASP A 246 2.24 -2.04 21.33
C ASP A 246 2.82 -0.65 21.05
N VAL A 247 2.63 0.25 22.01
CA VAL A 247 3.06 1.64 21.88
C VAL A 247 3.88 2.00 23.12
N ARG A 248 5.18 2.10 22.94
CA ARG A 248 6.14 2.28 24.04
C ARG A 248 6.92 3.58 23.86
N PRO A 249 7.38 4.23 24.94
CA PRO A 249 8.32 5.33 24.80
C PRO A 249 9.63 4.87 24.13
N ALA A 250 10.22 5.70 23.27
CA ALA A 250 11.48 5.36 22.57
C ALA A 250 12.70 5.31 23.50
N GLN A 251 12.63 5.97 24.65
CA GLN A 251 13.66 5.97 25.70
C GLN A 251 13.07 5.50 27.03
N ALA A 252 13.77 4.58 27.70
CA ALA A 252 13.34 3.98 28.97
C ALA A 252 13.27 4.98 30.14
N ASP A 253 14.08 6.04 30.10
CA ASP A 253 14.16 7.05 31.16
C ASP A 253 13.11 8.18 31.04
N ALA A 254 12.27 8.15 30.00
CA ALA A 254 11.06 8.97 29.95
C ALA A 254 10.01 8.35 30.88
N LEU A 255 10.15 8.65 32.18
CA LEU A 255 9.23 8.26 33.25
C LEU A 255 7.77 8.50 32.86
N ALA A 256 6.96 7.46 33.04
CA ALA A 256 5.50 7.40 32.99
C ALA A 256 4.87 7.45 31.59
N SER A 257 4.56 6.25 31.06
CA SER A 257 3.37 5.88 30.24
C SER A 257 3.76 4.94 29.10
N ALA A 258 4.09 3.67 29.39
CA ALA A 258 3.98 2.65 28.35
C ALA A 258 2.49 2.42 28.10
N LEU A 259 2.01 2.68 26.88
CA LEU A 259 0.63 2.40 26.49
C LEU A 259 0.63 1.11 25.66
N GLY A 260 0.53 -0.03 26.34
CA GLY A 260 0.29 -1.29 25.66
C GLY A 260 -1.16 -1.34 25.18
N LEU A 261 -1.41 -1.35 23.86
CA LEU A 261 -2.75 -1.52 23.29
C LEU A 261 -2.88 -2.89 22.61
N HIS A 262 -3.11 -3.94 23.40
CA HIS A 262 -3.27 -5.28 22.86
C HIS A 262 -4.68 -5.49 22.31
N ALA A 263 -4.80 -5.61 20.98
CA ALA A 263 -6.08 -5.75 20.30
C ALA A 263 -6.24 -7.11 19.61
N ARG A 264 -6.63 -8.16 20.35
CA ARG A 264 -6.79 -9.52 19.80
C ARG A 264 -8.14 -9.70 19.10
N ARG A 265 -8.14 -10.28 17.90
CA ARG A 265 -9.36 -10.74 17.22
C ARG A 265 -9.57 -12.22 17.50
N GLY A 266 -10.57 -12.57 18.30
CA GLY A 266 -10.96 -13.96 18.57
C GLY A 266 -12.22 -14.38 17.82
N ALA A 267 -12.62 -15.65 17.97
CA ALA A 267 -13.86 -16.19 17.41
C ALA A 267 -15.14 -15.45 17.88
N ARG A 268 -15.05 -14.69 18.98
CA ARG A 268 -16.15 -13.93 19.59
C ARG A 268 -16.10 -12.41 19.31
N GLY A 269 -15.17 -11.93 18.48
CA GLY A 269 -15.03 -10.50 18.15
C GLY A 269 -13.64 -9.92 18.44
N LEU A 270 -13.52 -8.60 18.34
CA LEU A 270 -12.32 -7.84 18.72
C LEU A 270 -12.33 -7.58 20.23
N SER A 271 -11.27 -7.97 20.93
CA SER A 271 -10.99 -7.60 22.32
C SER A 271 -9.84 -6.62 22.36
N PHE A 272 -10.00 -5.53 23.11
CA PHE A 272 -8.95 -4.53 23.34
C PHE A 272 -8.58 -4.56 24.82
N GLU A 273 -7.30 -4.68 25.10
CA GLU A 273 -6.70 -4.53 26.41
C GLU A 273 -5.75 -3.34 26.33
N VAL A 274 -6.04 -2.32 27.12
CA VAL A 274 -5.21 -1.13 27.23
C VAL A 274 -4.52 -1.21 28.58
N GLN A 275 -3.22 -1.44 28.57
CA GLN A 275 -2.36 -1.39 29.73
C GLN A 275 -1.62 -0.06 29.71
N GLY A 276 -1.77 0.72 30.78
CA GLY A 276 -1.14 2.03 30.87
C GLY A 276 -0.80 2.34 32.32
N ASP A 277 0.49 2.51 32.59
CA ASP A 277 0.94 3.02 33.88
C ASP A 277 0.70 4.53 33.90
N ALA A 278 -0.32 4.95 34.65
CA ALA A 278 -0.63 6.36 34.95
C ALA A 278 -0.63 7.31 33.74
N LEU A 279 -1.41 7.00 32.70
CA LEU A 279 -1.81 8.05 31.75
C LEU A 279 -2.61 9.10 32.53
N PRO A 280 -2.37 10.41 32.35
CA PRO A 280 -3.32 11.45 32.74
C PRO A 280 -4.55 11.35 31.83
N LEU A 281 -5.36 10.31 32.04
CA LEU A 281 -6.66 10.09 31.40
C LEU A 281 -7.67 11.18 31.77
N ALA A 282 -7.32 12.08 32.69
CA ALA A 282 -8.11 13.26 33.05
C ALA A 282 -8.52 14.10 31.83
N GLY A 283 -7.72 14.12 30.75
CA GLY A 283 -8.07 14.79 29.49
C GLY A 283 -8.89 13.93 28.50
N LEU A 284 -8.93 12.60 28.68
CA LEU A 284 -9.61 11.64 27.80
C LEU A 284 -10.95 11.15 28.37
N ALA A 285 -11.21 11.36 29.68
CA ALA A 285 -12.46 10.98 30.34
C ALA A 285 -13.73 11.47 29.61
N PRO A 286 -13.83 12.73 29.14
CA PRO A 286 -15.01 13.19 28.40
C PRO A 286 -15.25 12.44 27.08
N TRP A 287 -14.20 11.85 26.51
CA TRP A 287 -14.25 11.10 25.26
C TRP A 287 -14.64 9.63 25.47
N LEU A 288 -14.28 9.07 26.63
CA LEU A 288 -14.58 7.69 27.02
C LEU A 288 -15.98 7.55 27.64
N ASP A 289 -16.39 8.54 28.45
CA ASP A 289 -17.64 8.50 29.24
C ASP A 289 -18.92 8.59 28.38
N GLY A 290 -18.81 9.04 27.13
CA GLY A 290 -19.99 9.24 26.28
C GLY A 290 -20.41 8.05 25.42
N ARG A 291 -19.46 7.21 24.94
CA ARG A 291 -19.72 6.25 23.83
C ARG A 291 -18.82 5.00 23.79
N GLY A 292 -18.05 4.71 24.84
CA GLY A 292 -17.06 3.63 24.86
C GLY A 292 -17.54 2.30 25.48
N PRO A 293 -16.86 1.17 25.18
CA PRO A 293 -17.04 -0.11 25.88
C PRO A 293 -17.00 0.07 27.41
N ARG A 294 -17.85 -0.68 28.15
CA ARG A 294 -17.86 -0.65 29.62
C ARG A 294 -16.50 -1.13 30.13
N CYS A 295 -15.63 -0.21 30.50
CA CYS A 295 -14.35 -0.52 31.11
C CYS A 295 -14.61 -0.85 32.59
N ARG A 296 -14.32 -2.08 33.02
CA ARG A 296 -14.26 -2.40 34.45
C ARG A 296 -12.84 -2.18 34.93
N PRO A 297 -12.63 -1.53 36.09
CA PRO A 297 -11.35 -1.59 36.77
C PRO A 297 -11.04 -3.06 37.07
N GLY A 298 -9.83 -3.52 36.75
CA GLY A 298 -9.28 -4.75 37.31
C GLY A 298 -8.91 -4.54 38.78
N ASP A 299 -9.02 -5.59 39.59
CA ASP A 299 -8.88 -5.50 41.06
C ASP A 299 -7.43 -5.29 41.54
N ASP A 300 -6.43 -5.37 40.65
CA ASP A 300 -5.03 -5.03 40.95
C ASP A 300 -4.51 -4.09 39.83
N GLU A 301 -3.90 -2.96 40.23
CA GLU A 301 -3.21 -1.93 39.42
C GLU A 301 -3.75 -1.68 37.99
N LEU A 302 -4.55 -0.62 37.82
CA LEU A 302 -4.78 0.17 36.58
C LEU A 302 -5.00 -0.59 35.25
N HIS A 303 -5.55 -1.80 35.29
CA HIS A 303 -6.02 -2.50 34.08
C HIS A 303 -7.45 -2.07 33.72
N ALA A 304 -7.64 -1.43 32.57
CA ALA A 304 -8.96 -1.19 31.99
C ALA A 304 -9.28 -2.29 30.96
N ARG A 305 -10.11 -3.26 31.35
CA ARG A 305 -10.66 -4.24 30.39
C ARG A 305 -11.93 -3.70 29.78
N CYS A 306 -11.84 -3.29 28.52
CA CYS A 306 -12.97 -2.74 27.80
C CYS A 306 -13.51 -3.80 26.80
N ARG A 307 -14.72 -4.30 27.06
CA ARG A 307 -15.35 -5.33 26.22
C ARG A 307 -16.46 -4.71 25.36
N GLN A 308 -16.40 -4.90 24.04
CA GLN A 308 -17.54 -4.62 23.17
C GLN A 308 -18.51 -5.81 23.25
N GLY A 309 -19.73 -5.57 23.72
CA GLY A 309 -20.84 -6.53 23.62
C GLY A 309 -21.40 -6.56 22.19
N PRO A 310 -22.20 -7.58 21.84
CA PRO A 310 -22.94 -7.56 20.57
C PRO A 310 -23.88 -6.35 20.55
N TRP A 311 -23.90 -5.65 19.41
CA TRP A 311 -24.88 -4.61 19.10
C TRP A 311 -26.22 -5.24 18.75
#